data_AF-A0A964BQ83-F1
#
_entry.id   AF-A0A964BQ83-F1
#
_cell.length_a   1.000
_cell.length_b   1.000
_cell.length_c   1.000
_cell.angle_alpha   90.00
_cell.angle_beta   90.00
_cell.angle_gamma   90.00
#
_symmetry.space_group_name_H-M   'P 1'
#
loop_
_entity.id
_entity.type
_entity.pdbx_description
1 polymer ?
#
loop_
_entity_poly.entity_id
_entity_poly.type
_entity_poly.pdbx_seq_one_letter_code
_entity_poly.pdbx_strand_id
1 'polypeptide(L)'
;MKLISLLLVGLNALMFPAIALAEFDRLENISPSSIAQLEAEEDEEDKSKSKEEEEDEESEKANEPTPEEIARLKKLATADSLYLSGYKTDAVKLYRQAKDIWEIEQPGTKGDKEPVEIFDDPEQLSPAGKVFWRNYQKGKEQELESKIFSALKLLTTREPEFISGHLHYAEMLQKYERETESRQALDRAVSRYPNEPKLVKARIEAHTAAEEWLEASILARQFSLFNPDLPEAKELEVLTEEYLAEYQSDLRSKIALSAIGNAIAGTVGFALTGSLFGPLSALETTSMLLRGESAMGEVSVKQAKKQLPLIEDPKITEYVNEIGQKVAAQSGRDDLKYEFLVIMDDSLNAFALPGGKIFVNAGAIMKTDSEAELAGLLAHEVSHAALSHGFQLVTQENLTANIVSYIPYVGNAATSLIVMNYSRGMEKQADIYGTRILVNSGYAADGVRNLMLKLHESHQEDEDNSEPPEWLSSHPNSKERVRYMEELIVDRNLNRFAYEGIARHQEAKYLVTEQWKKYDKCIEDGKIVTVEDARKCIPNRNKPEETEEEPDLNHEDN
;
A
#
# COMPACT_ATOMS: atom_id res chain seq x y z
N MET A 1 -60.04 3.96 37.64
CA MET A 1 -58.79 3.19 37.85
C MET A 1 -58.87 1.95 36.99
N LYS A 2 -58.10 1.72 35.93
CA LYS A 2 -56.99 2.38 35.22
C LYS A 2 -57.16 1.81 33.79
N LEU A 3 -57.34 2.54 32.68
CA LEU A 3 -56.57 3.68 32.18
C LEU A 3 -55.07 3.43 32.39
N ILE A 4 -54.53 2.46 31.65
CA ILE A 4 -53.15 2.31 31.13
C ILE A 4 -53.20 1.03 30.28
N SER A 5 -53.60 1.13 29.01
CA SER A 5 -53.36 0.05 28.04
C SER A 5 -53.36 0.52 26.57
N LEU A 6 -53.32 1.85 26.32
CA LEU A 6 -53.36 2.40 24.97
C LEU A 6 -52.29 3.50 24.70
N LEU A 7 -51.25 3.59 25.53
CA LEU A 7 -50.24 4.65 25.44
C LEU A 7 -48.80 4.15 25.25
N LEU A 8 -48.62 2.92 24.75
CA LEU A 8 -47.29 2.35 24.46
C LEU A 8 -47.16 1.80 23.02
N VAL A 9 -47.87 2.40 22.06
CA VAL A 9 -47.65 2.19 20.62
C VAL A 9 -47.20 3.48 19.91
N GLY A 10 -47.01 4.57 20.66
CA GLY A 10 -46.63 5.87 20.10
C GLY A 10 -45.60 6.59 20.95
N LEU A 11 -44.44 5.97 21.17
CA LEU A 11 -43.24 6.69 21.66
C LEU A 11 -41.96 5.85 21.50
N ASN A 12 -41.67 5.35 20.29
CA ASN A 12 -40.33 4.82 19.98
C ASN A 12 -39.86 5.20 18.55
N ALA A 13 -40.46 6.23 17.97
CA ALA A 13 -40.09 6.75 16.64
C ALA A 13 -39.34 8.10 16.69
N LEU A 14 -38.88 8.53 17.87
CA LEU A 14 -38.21 9.83 18.05
C LEU A 14 -36.99 9.67 18.97
N MET A 15 -35.99 8.93 18.50
CA MET A 15 -34.60 9.08 18.92
C MET A 15 -33.73 8.65 17.73
N PHE A 16 -33.82 9.40 16.63
CA PHE A 16 -32.65 9.52 15.76
C PHE A 16 -31.54 10.12 16.63
N PRO A 17 -30.35 9.50 16.73
CA PRO A 17 -29.23 10.19 17.37
C PRO A 17 -28.99 11.49 16.60
N ALA A 18 -28.87 12.61 17.30
CA ALA A 18 -28.67 13.94 16.70
C ALA A 18 -27.47 14.01 15.74
N ILE A 19 -26.58 13.00 15.77
CA ILE A 19 -25.48 12.78 14.84
C ILE A 19 -25.99 12.43 13.42
N ALA A 20 -27.02 11.59 13.30
CA ALA A 20 -27.59 11.19 12.01
C ALA A 20 -28.31 12.35 11.31
N LEU A 21 -28.91 13.28 12.05
CA LEU A 21 -29.51 14.51 11.49
C LEU A 21 -28.44 15.53 11.08
N ALA A 22 -27.33 15.63 11.82
CA ALA A 22 -26.21 16.51 11.46
C ALA A 22 -25.45 16.05 10.20
N GLU A 23 -25.42 14.74 9.91
CA GLU A 23 -24.90 14.19 8.66
C GLU A 23 -25.90 14.24 7.50
N PHE A 24 -27.20 14.13 7.77
CA PHE A 24 -28.25 14.38 6.77
C PHE A 24 -28.27 15.85 6.32
N ASP A 25 -28.14 16.80 7.25
CA ASP A 25 -27.96 18.23 6.96
C ASP A 25 -26.62 18.54 6.27
N ARG A 26 -25.58 17.71 6.44
CA ARG A 26 -24.32 17.83 5.68
C ARG A 26 -24.43 17.26 4.27
N LEU A 27 -25.32 16.30 4.02
CA LEU A 27 -25.64 15.83 2.67
C LEU A 27 -26.51 16.85 1.91
N GLU A 28 -27.36 17.61 2.60
CA GLU A 28 -28.11 18.75 2.03
C GLU A 28 -27.29 20.05 1.94
N ASN A 29 -26.22 20.20 2.74
CA ASN A 29 -25.24 21.31 2.66
C ASN A 29 -23.90 20.92 2.03
N ILE A 30 -23.85 19.82 1.27
CA ILE A 30 -22.88 19.69 0.19
C ILE A 30 -23.12 20.90 -0.70
N SER A 31 -22.11 21.74 -0.93
CA SER A 31 -22.22 22.83 -1.91
C SER A 31 -22.86 22.24 -3.17
N PRO A 32 -23.97 22.80 -3.67
CA PRO A 32 -24.63 22.31 -4.87
C PRO A 32 -23.65 22.08 -6.04
N SER A 33 -22.47 22.70 -6.03
CA SER A 33 -21.42 22.53 -7.03
C SER A 33 -20.70 21.16 -7.06
N SER A 34 -20.73 20.29 -6.05
CA SER A 34 -19.92 19.04 -6.09
C SER A 34 -20.69 17.76 -6.44
N ILE A 35 -22.01 17.85 -6.64
CA ILE A 35 -22.83 16.77 -7.23
C ILE A 35 -23.79 17.32 -8.32
N ALA A 36 -24.10 18.63 -8.36
CA ALA A 36 -25.10 19.18 -9.28
C ALA A 36 -24.57 19.73 -10.62
N GLN A 37 -23.38 19.31 -11.09
CA GLN A 37 -23.00 19.47 -12.50
C GLN A 37 -23.38 18.27 -13.38
N LEU A 38 -24.10 17.29 -12.82
CA LEU A 38 -24.58 16.11 -13.55
C LEU A 38 -26.05 16.21 -14.00
N GLU A 39 -26.67 17.38 -13.84
CA GLU A 39 -28.02 17.67 -14.33
C GLU A 39 -28.06 19.09 -14.94
N ALA A 40 -28.45 19.18 -16.23
CA ALA A 40 -28.65 20.35 -17.13
C ALA A 40 -27.59 20.39 -18.26
N GLU A 41 -27.88 20.35 -19.58
CA GLU A 41 -29.03 20.82 -20.36
C GLU A 41 -29.19 19.99 -21.67
N GLU A 42 -30.40 19.46 -21.91
CA GLU A 42 -30.94 19.37 -23.27
C GLU A 42 -31.57 20.74 -23.56
N ASP A 43 -30.98 21.54 -24.46
CA ASP A 43 -31.70 22.52 -25.27
C ASP A 43 -30.87 22.86 -26.52
N GLU A 44 -31.52 22.86 -27.68
CA GLU A 44 -30.93 23.07 -29.00
C GLU A 44 -30.55 24.55 -29.29
N GLU A 45 -29.57 24.73 -30.18
CA GLU A 45 -29.16 25.94 -30.94
C GLU A 45 -28.23 26.92 -30.17
N ASP A 46 -26.98 27.18 -30.59
CA ASP A 46 -26.58 27.86 -31.84
C ASP A 46 -25.10 27.56 -32.23
N LYS A 47 -24.82 27.44 -33.52
CA LYS A 47 -23.54 27.00 -34.08
C LYS A 47 -22.64 28.18 -34.44
N SER A 48 -21.59 28.41 -33.64
CA SER A 48 -20.23 28.63 -34.16
C SER A 48 -19.19 28.66 -33.04
N LYS A 49 -18.40 27.60 -32.91
CA LYS A 49 -17.11 27.61 -32.20
C LYS A 49 -16.04 26.98 -33.07
N SER A 50 -14.80 27.45 -32.93
CA SER A 50 -13.64 27.03 -33.72
C SER A 50 -13.15 25.64 -33.34
N LYS A 51 -12.58 24.92 -34.30
CA LYS A 51 -12.06 23.54 -34.15
C LYS A 51 -11.10 23.30 -32.98
N GLU A 52 -10.39 24.32 -32.49
CA GLU A 52 -9.51 24.20 -31.32
C GLU A 52 -10.31 24.10 -30.00
N GLU A 53 -11.51 24.70 -29.90
CA GLU A 53 -12.37 24.55 -28.71
C GLU A 53 -13.15 23.23 -28.71
N GLU A 54 -13.35 22.60 -29.88
CA GLU A 54 -14.01 21.28 -29.98
C GLU A 54 -13.08 20.13 -29.54
N GLU A 55 -11.77 20.23 -29.79
CA GLU A 55 -10.79 19.20 -29.37
C GLU A 55 -10.55 19.22 -27.85
N ASP A 56 -10.54 20.41 -27.21
CA ASP A 56 -10.43 20.53 -25.75
C ASP A 56 -11.71 20.04 -25.04
N GLU A 57 -12.91 20.36 -25.54
CA GLU A 57 -14.19 19.86 -24.98
C GLU A 57 -14.38 18.34 -25.20
N GLU A 58 -13.84 17.74 -26.28
CA GLU A 58 -13.86 16.28 -26.48
C GLU A 58 -12.92 15.54 -25.51
N SER A 59 -11.78 16.14 -25.17
CA SER A 59 -10.85 15.59 -24.17
C SER A 59 -11.37 15.70 -22.73
N GLU A 60 -12.12 16.76 -22.41
CA GLU A 60 -12.78 16.93 -21.11
C GLU A 60 -13.98 15.97 -20.93
N LYS A 61 -14.76 15.72 -21.99
CA LYS A 61 -15.87 14.75 -21.97
C LYS A 61 -15.44 13.30 -21.77
N ALA A 62 -14.19 12.95 -22.05
CA ALA A 62 -13.67 11.59 -21.88
C ALA A 62 -13.49 11.17 -20.41
N ASN A 63 -13.52 12.12 -19.46
CA ASN A 63 -13.24 11.88 -18.04
C ASN A 63 -14.45 12.04 -17.09
N GLU A 64 -15.65 12.33 -17.61
CA GLU A 64 -16.84 12.44 -16.77
C GLU A 64 -17.46 11.05 -16.47
N PRO A 65 -17.80 10.76 -15.20
CA PRO A 65 -18.38 9.47 -14.84
C PRO A 65 -19.75 9.28 -15.50
N THR A 66 -20.01 8.09 -16.04
CA THR A 66 -21.29 7.76 -16.67
C THR A 66 -22.45 7.84 -15.66
N PRO A 67 -23.71 8.00 -16.11
CA PRO A 67 -24.88 7.97 -15.22
C PRO A 67 -24.96 6.69 -14.37
N GLU A 68 -24.51 5.56 -14.93
CA GLU A 68 -24.43 4.29 -14.22
C GLU A 68 -23.35 4.33 -13.11
N GLU A 69 -22.19 4.90 -13.40
CA GLU A 69 -21.10 5.07 -12.44
C GLU A 69 -21.50 6.02 -11.30
N ILE A 70 -22.18 7.12 -11.61
CA ILE A 70 -22.73 8.03 -10.62
C ILE A 70 -23.73 7.32 -9.70
N ALA A 71 -24.62 6.50 -10.27
CA ALA A 71 -25.59 5.72 -9.50
C ALA A 71 -24.87 4.68 -8.60
N ARG A 72 -23.79 4.06 -9.09
CA ARG A 72 -22.94 3.15 -8.32
C ARG A 72 -22.29 3.86 -7.14
N LEU A 73 -21.64 5.01 -7.37
CA LEU A 73 -20.99 5.81 -6.34
C LEU A 73 -21.99 6.31 -5.28
N LYS A 74 -23.17 6.78 -5.68
CA LYS A 74 -24.25 7.17 -4.74
C LYS A 74 -24.68 5.99 -3.85
N LYS A 75 -24.75 4.79 -4.40
CA LYS A 75 -25.09 3.57 -3.64
C LYS A 75 -24.00 3.21 -2.63
N LEU A 76 -22.74 3.29 -3.04
CA LEU A 76 -21.59 3.07 -2.16
C LEU A 76 -21.52 4.12 -1.04
N ALA A 77 -21.74 5.41 -1.35
CA ALA A 77 -21.77 6.47 -0.35
C ALA A 77 -22.92 6.27 0.68
N THR A 78 -24.08 5.80 0.23
CA THR A 78 -25.19 5.42 1.13
C THR A 78 -24.80 4.25 2.03
N ALA A 79 -24.11 3.25 1.47
CA ALA A 79 -23.59 2.12 2.22
C ALA A 79 -22.57 2.57 3.28
N ASP A 80 -21.66 3.49 2.96
CA ASP A 80 -20.69 4.08 3.89
C ASP A 80 -21.36 4.75 5.08
N SER A 81 -22.40 5.56 4.85
CA SER A 81 -23.16 6.21 5.93
C SER A 81 -23.80 5.20 6.88
N LEU A 82 -24.42 4.14 6.33
CA LEU A 82 -24.97 3.05 7.12
C LEU A 82 -23.88 2.28 7.89
N TYR A 83 -22.73 2.05 7.26
CA TYR A 83 -21.61 1.33 7.85
C TYR A 83 -21.04 2.08 9.07
N LEU A 84 -20.78 3.38 8.91
CA LEU A 84 -20.30 4.26 9.99
C LEU A 84 -21.34 4.42 11.11
N SER A 85 -22.63 4.41 10.77
CA SER A 85 -23.74 4.45 11.73
C SER A 85 -23.98 3.13 12.48
N GLY A 86 -23.23 2.07 12.17
CA GLY A 86 -23.34 0.75 12.80
C GLY A 86 -24.39 -0.19 12.19
N TYR A 87 -25.13 0.24 11.16
CA TYR A 87 -26.10 -0.59 10.41
C TYR A 87 -25.39 -1.48 9.38
N LYS A 88 -24.40 -2.26 9.83
CA LYS A 88 -23.47 -3.02 8.97
C LYS A 88 -24.17 -4.00 8.03
N THR A 89 -25.22 -4.68 8.48
CA THR A 89 -25.95 -5.65 7.65
C THR A 89 -26.64 -4.98 6.45
N ASP A 90 -27.18 -3.78 6.62
CA ASP A 90 -27.83 -3.05 5.54
C ASP A 90 -26.81 -2.39 4.61
N ALA A 91 -25.71 -1.88 5.16
CA ALA A 91 -24.56 -1.42 4.38
C ALA A 91 -24.03 -2.52 3.44
N VAL A 92 -23.80 -3.74 3.97
CA VAL A 92 -23.32 -4.89 3.18
C VAL A 92 -24.25 -5.24 2.02
N LYS A 93 -25.57 -5.12 2.19
CA LYS A 93 -26.52 -5.33 1.08
C LYS A 93 -26.29 -4.32 -0.05
N LEU A 94 -26.09 -3.05 0.29
CA LEU A 94 -25.83 -2.00 -0.70
C LEU A 94 -24.47 -2.16 -1.37
N TYR A 95 -23.41 -2.47 -0.60
CA TYR A 95 -22.10 -2.77 -1.18
C TYR A 95 -22.17 -3.92 -2.19
N ARG A 96 -22.85 -5.03 -1.84
CA ARG A 96 -23.04 -6.18 -2.75
C ARG A 96 -23.84 -5.85 -4.02
N GLN A 97 -24.70 -4.84 -3.97
CA GLN A 97 -25.46 -4.35 -5.14
C GLN A 97 -24.68 -3.34 -5.99
N ALA A 98 -23.58 -2.80 -5.48
CA ALA A 98 -22.76 -1.80 -6.17
C ALA A 98 -21.46 -2.38 -6.72
N LYS A 99 -20.99 -3.50 -6.17
CA LYS A 99 -19.72 -4.14 -6.55
C LYS A 99 -19.95 -5.33 -7.47
N ASP A 100 -19.05 -5.47 -8.44
CA ASP A 100 -19.02 -6.62 -9.34
C ASP A 100 -18.69 -7.90 -8.59
N ILE A 101 -19.28 -9.01 -9.03
CA ILE A 101 -18.96 -10.35 -8.52
C ILE A 101 -17.70 -10.84 -9.22
N TRP A 102 -16.66 -11.17 -8.46
CA TRP A 102 -15.43 -11.71 -9.04
C TRP A 102 -15.63 -13.13 -9.58
N GLU A 103 -14.84 -13.52 -10.57
CA GLU A 103 -14.89 -14.87 -11.15
C GLU A 103 -14.70 -15.94 -10.07
N ILE A 104 -13.80 -15.70 -9.11
CA ILE A 104 -13.53 -16.60 -7.97
C ILE A 104 -14.68 -16.69 -6.95
N GLU A 105 -15.64 -15.76 -6.98
CA GLU A 105 -16.83 -15.74 -6.11
C GLU A 105 -18.03 -16.44 -6.78
N GLN A 106 -17.93 -16.85 -8.05
CA GLN A 106 -19.04 -17.49 -8.75
C GLN A 106 -19.29 -18.92 -8.27
N PRO A 107 -20.54 -19.41 -8.27
CA PRO A 107 -20.85 -20.77 -7.87
C PRO A 107 -20.08 -21.83 -8.70
N GLY A 108 -19.50 -22.82 -8.02
CA GLY A 108 -18.69 -23.88 -8.62
C GLY A 108 -17.21 -23.53 -8.81
N THR A 109 -16.77 -22.35 -8.36
CA THR A 109 -15.36 -21.92 -8.42
C THR A 109 -14.63 -22.15 -7.08
N LYS A 110 -13.39 -21.65 -6.93
CA LYS A 110 -12.59 -21.87 -5.70
C LYS A 110 -13.24 -21.27 -4.44
N GLY A 111 -13.94 -20.14 -4.55
CA GLY A 111 -14.53 -19.44 -3.40
C GLY A 111 -15.66 -20.20 -2.68
N ASP A 112 -16.24 -21.22 -3.32
CA ASP A 112 -17.26 -22.09 -2.73
C ASP A 112 -16.68 -23.21 -1.84
N LYS A 113 -15.36 -23.37 -1.79
CA LYS A 113 -14.73 -24.44 -1.00
C LYS A 113 -14.68 -24.02 0.47
N GLU A 114 -15.23 -24.86 1.34
CA GLU A 114 -15.01 -24.73 2.77
C GLU A 114 -13.50 -24.63 3.07
N PRO A 115 -13.08 -23.84 4.08
CA PRO A 115 -11.69 -23.76 4.49
C PRO A 115 -11.14 -25.18 4.68
N VAL A 116 -10.10 -25.53 3.94
CA VAL A 116 -9.52 -26.87 4.01
C VAL A 116 -8.97 -27.07 5.43
N GLU A 117 -9.51 -28.04 6.15
CA GLU A 117 -9.06 -28.39 7.49
C GLU A 117 -7.63 -28.92 7.41
N ILE A 118 -6.72 -28.25 8.10
CA ILE A 118 -5.32 -28.65 8.20
C ILE A 118 -5.17 -29.80 9.20
N PHE A 119 -4.23 -30.71 8.95
CA PHE A 119 -3.99 -31.82 9.85
C PHE A 119 -2.51 -32.24 9.90
N ASP A 120 -2.15 -32.96 10.96
CA ASP A 120 -0.80 -33.47 11.19
C ASP A 120 -0.74 -34.99 11.36
N ASP A 121 -1.88 -35.65 11.55
CA ASP A 121 -1.93 -37.09 11.74
C ASP A 121 -1.79 -37.82 10.39
N PRO A 122 -0.73 -38.62 10.18
CA PRO A 122 -0.57 -39.38 8.94
C PRO A 122 -1.70 -40.39 8.66
N GLU A 123 -2.51 -40.75 9.67
CA GLU A 123 -3.68 -41.60 9.47
C GLU A 123 -4.78 -40.94 8.66
N GLN A 124 -4.84 -39.60 8.66
CA GLN A 124 -5.83 -38.80 7.92
C GLN A 124 -5.45 -38.61 6.44
N LEU A 125 -4.22 -38.95 6.05
CA LEU A 125 -3.77 -38.90 4.67
C LEU A 125 -4.62 -39.79 3.74
N SER A 126 -4.81 -39.32 2.50
CA SER A 126 -5.39 -40.14 1.44
C SER A 126 -4.58 -41.43 1.20
N PRO A 127 -5.14 -42.46 0.53
CA PRO A 127 -4.38 -43.67 0.17
C PRO A 127 -3.08 -43.36 -0.60
N ALA A 128 -3.10 -42.34 -1.47
CA ALA A 128 -1.90 -41.87 -2.17
C ALA A 128 -0.94 -41.13 -1.23
N GLY A 129 -1.45 -40.25 -0.38
CA GLY A 129 -0.68 -39.56 0.67
C GLY A 129 0.06 -40.55 1.58
N LYS A 130 -0.61 -41.61 2.03
CA LYS A 130 -0.01 -42.71 2.83
C LYS A 130 1.12 -43.44 2.10
N VAL A 131 1.03 -43.57 0.77
CA VAL A 131 2.12 -44.13 -0.05
C VAL A 131 3.33 -43.20 -0.06
N PHE A 132 3.13 -41.90 -0.27
CA PHE A 132 4.21 -40.92 -0.23
C PHE A 132 4.86 -40.86 1.16
N TRP A 133 4.06 -40.78 2.22
CA TRP A 133 4.56 -40.79 3.60
C TRP A 133 5.42 -42.02 3.91
N ARG A 134 4.93 -43.22 3.57
CA ARG A 134 5.71 -44.47 3.75
C ARG A 134 7.00 -44.47 2.92
N ASN A 135 6.98 -43.92 1.71
CA ASN A 135 8.17 -43.84 0.86
C ASN A 135 9.20 -42.87 1.44
N TYR A 136 8.76 -41.73 1.99
CA TYR A 136 9.60 -40.81 2.75
C TYR A 136 10.26 -41.52 3.93
N GLN A 137 9.48 -42.20 4.78
CA GLN A 137 10.01 -42.91 5.96
C GLN A 137 11.05 -43.97 5.56
N LYS A 138 10.75 -44.80 4.55
CA LYS A 138 11.73 -45.76 4.01
C LYS A 138 12.95 -45.09 3.37
N GLY A 139 12.79 -43.91 2.77
CA GLY A 139 13.90 -43.13 2.24
C GLY A 139 14.82 -42.64 3.35
N LYS A 140 14.25 -42.16 4.46
CA LYS A 140 14.96 -41.72 5.67
C LYS A 140 15.73 -42.88 6.32
N GLU A 141 15.10 -44.05 6.47
CA GLU A 141 15.75 -45.27 6.99
C GLU A 141 16.93 -45.74 6.12
N GLN A 142 16.84 -45.54 4.81
CA GLN A 142 17.84 -45.98 3.83
C GLN A 142 18.84 -44.88 3.46
N GLU A 143 18.69 -43.68 4.01
CA GLU A 143 19.44 -42.47 3.65
C GLU A 143 19.45 -42.16 2.14
N LEU A 144 18.33 -42.47 1.46
CA LEU A 144 18.17 -42.27 0.02
C LEU A 144 17.50 -40.93 -0.29
N GLU A 145 18.31 -39.90 -0.56
CA GLU A 145 17.87 -38.54 -0.87
C GLU A 145 16.76 -38.48 -1.93
N SER A 146 16.96 -39.14 -3.07
CA SER A 146 16.01 -39.12 -4.18
C SER A 146 14.62 -39.60 -3.76
N LYS A 147 14.56 -40.57 -2.84
CA LYS A 147 13.33 -41.15 -2.31
C LYS A 147 12.69 -40.27 -1.23
N ILE A 148 13.50 -39.61 -0.40
CA ILE A 148 13.05 -38.62 0.58
C ILE A 148 12.39 -37.45 -0.14
N PHE A 149 13.12 -36.80 -1.05
CA PHE A 149 12.67 -35.55 -1.65
C PHE A 149 11.56 -35.72 -2.67
N SER A 150 11.56 -36.79 -3.47
CA SER A 150 10.45 -37.07 -4.39
C SER A 150 9.15 -37.35 -3.64
N ALA A 151 9.21 -38.11 -2.54
CA ALA A 151 8.05 -38.42 -1.73
C ALA A 151 7.50 -37.18 -1.02
N LEU A 152 8.37 -36.40 -0.35
CA LEU A 152 7.95 -35.19 0.36
C LEU A 152 7.41 -34.12 -0.59
N LYS A 153 8.08 -33.88 -1.73
CA LYS A 153 7.60 -32.92 -2.74
C LYS A 153 6.22 -33.29 -3.28
N LEU A 154 5.98 -34.58 -3.55
CA LEU A 154 4.66 -35.06 -3.98
C LEU A 154 3.62 -34.92 -2.86
N LEU A 155 3.99 -35.27 -1.63
CA LEU A 155 3.10 -35.14 -0.47
C LEU A 155 2.67 -33.69 -0.26
N THR A 156 3.59 -32.73 -0.21
CA THR A 156 3.28 -31.30 -0.01
C THR A 156 2.53 -30.66 -1.18
N THR A 157 2.57 -31.28 -2.37
CA THR A 157 1.86 -30.80 -3.56
C THR A 157 0.45 -31.38 -3.65
N ARG A 158 0.27 -32.64 -3.24
CA ARG A 158 -0.99 -33.39 -3.40
C ARG A 158 -1.89 -33.31 -2.18
N GLU A 159 -1.29 -33.19 -0.99
CA GLU A 159 -1.95 -33.09 0.31
C GLU A 159 -1.40 -31.83 1.03
N PRO A 160 -1.53 -30.63 0.44
CA PRO A 160 -0.96 -29.41 1.00
C PRO A 160 -1.46 -29.09 2.43
N GLU A 161 -2.59 -29.62 2.85
CA GLU A 161 -3.20 -29.48 4.18
C GLU A 161 -2.51 -30.32 5.28
N PHE A 162 -1.66 -31.27 4.88
CA PHE A 162 -0.83 -32.04 5.81
C PHE A 162 0.41 -31.23 6.23
N ILE A 163 0.32 -30.53 7.35
CA ILE A 163 1.32 -29.55 7.82
C ILE A 163 2.67 -30.22 8.09
N SER A 164 2.67 -31.36 8.76
CA SER A 164 3.85 -32.19 9.01
C SER A 164 4.64 -32.55 7.74
N GLY A 165 3.98 -32.66 6.58
CA GLY A 165 4.65 -32.89 5.30
C GLY A 165 5.57 -31.75 4.89
N HIS A 166 5.13 -30.50 5.08
CA HIS A 166 5.92 -29.30 4.76
C HIS A 166 7.09 -29.14 5.72
N LEU A 167 6.85 -29.35 7.03
CA LEU A 167 7.88 -29.27 8.06
C LEU A 167 9.00 -30.28 7.80
N HIS A 168 8.67 -31.54 7.55
CA HIS A 168 9.68 -32.55 7.21
C HIS A 168 10.36 -32.28 5.88
N TYR A 169 9.67 -31.70 4.90
CA TYR A 169 10.32 -31.34 3.65
C TYR A 169 11.39 -30.27 3.86
N ALA A 170 11.07 -29.22 4.61
CA ALA A 170 12.00 -28.16 4.97
C ALA A 170 13.18 -28.68 5.82
N GLU A 171 12.88 -29.49 6.84
CA GLU A 171 13.86 -30.12 7.73
C GLU A 171 14.85 -30.99 6.93
N MET A 172 14.35 -31.83 6.02
CA MET A 172 15.24 -32.66 5.19
C MET A 172 16.05 -31.82 4.22
N LEU A 173 15.50 -30.74 3.66
CA LEU A 173 16.29 -29.84 2.82
C LEU A 173 17.44 -29.20 3.61
N GLN A 174 17.20 -28.73 4.83
CA GLN A 174 18.27 -28.22 5.72
C GLN A 174 19.30 -29.30 6.05
N LYS A 175 18.86 -30.51 6.43
CA LYS A 175 19.74 -31.62 6.77
C LYS A 175 20.74 -31.97 5.64
N TYR A 176 20.34 -31.80 4.39
CA TYR A 176 21.16 -32.06 3.22
C TYR A 176 21.76 -30.78 2.62
N GLU A 177 21.94 -29.71 3.41
CA GLU A 177 22.60 -28.46 3.01
C GLU A 177 21.91 -27.73 1.83
N ARG A 178 20.60 -27.92 1.66
CA ARG A 178 19.75 -27.28 0.64
C ARG A 178 18.92 -26.15 1.24
N GLU A 179 19.59 -25.24 1.93
CA GLU A 179 18.97 -24.17 2.73
C GLU A 179 18.05 -23.25 1.93
N THR A 180 18.48 -22.80 0.75
CA THR A 180 17.65 -21.95 -0.13
C THR A 180 16.37 -22.64 -0.54
N GLU A 181 16.42 -23.94 -0.86
CA GLU A 181 15.23 -24.71 -1.20
C GLU A 181 14.31 -24.91 0.01
N SER A 182 14.89 -25.09 1.20
CA SER A 182 14.13 -25.20 2.46
C SER A 182 13.34 -23.93 2.72
N ARG A 183 14.00 -22.76 2.66
CA ARG A 183 13.34 -21.46 2.81
C ARG A 183 12.25 -21.26 1.77
N GLN A 184 12.51 -21.54 0.50
CA GLN A 184 11.48 -21.47 -0.55
C GLN A 184 10.29 -22.42 -0.30
N ALA A 185 10.52 -23.61 0.27
CA ALA A 185 9.46 -24.52 0.65
C ALA A 185 8.61 -23.97 1.79
N LEU A 186 9.25 -23.40 2.82
CA LEU A 186 8.59 -22.74 3.94
C LEU A 186 7.84 -21.48 3.50
N ASP A 187 8.39 -20.66 2.61
CA ASP A 187 7.72 -19.48 2.04
C ASP A 187 6.43 -19.87 1.35
N ARG A 188 6.44 -20.95 0.55
CA ARG A 188 5.22 -21.48 -0.09
C ARG A 188 4.21 -22.00 0.93
N ALA A 189 4.67 -22.69 1.96
CA ALA A 189 3.81 -23.24 3.00
C ALA A 189 3.17 -22.13 3.84
N VAL A 190 3.95 -21.16 4.31
CA VAL A 190 3.48 -19.99 5.07
C VAL A 190 2.61 -19.07 4.22
N SER A 191 2.92 -18.88 2.92
CA SER A 191 2.00 -18.16 2.03
C SER A 191 0.61 -18.82 1.98
N ARG A 192 0.56 -20.15 2.06
CA ARG A 192 -0.70 -20.92 2.08
C ARG A 192 -1.32 -21.02 3.47
N TYR A 193 -0.54 -20.99 4.55
CA TYR A 193 -1.02 -21.07 5.93
C TYR A 193 -0.29 -20.07 6.82
N PRO A 194 -0.56 -18.76 6.65
CA PRO A 194 0.20 -17.69 7.29
C PRO A 194 -0.06 -17.56 8.79
N ASN A 195 -1.10 -18.25 9.28
CA ASN A 195 -1.51 -18.26 10.67
C ASN A 195 -1.19 -19.61 11.34
N GLU A 196 -0.55 -20.55 10.64
CA GLU A 196 -0.14 -21.84 11.22
C GLU A 196 1.18 -21.66 11.99
N PRO A 197 1.16 -21.68 13.34
CA PRO A 197 2.31 -21.36 14.16
C PRO A 197 3.53 -22.22 13.85
N LYS A 198 3.35 -23.53 13.56
CA LYS A 198 4.49 -24.43 13.32
C LYS A 198 5.25 -24.05 12.05
N LEU A 199 4.54 -23.67 10.99
CA LEU A 199 5.15 -23.28 9.72
C LEU A 199 5.87 -21.94 9.84
N VAL A 200 5.26 -20.98 10.56
CA VAL A 200 5.86 -19.67 10.76
C VAL A 200 7.11 -19.76 11.63
N LYS A 201 7.06 -20.54 12.73
CA LYS A 201 8.24 -20.81 13.56
C LYS A 201 9.35 -21.48 12.76
N ALA A 202 9.05 -22.53 12.00
CA ALA A 202 10.06 -23.19 11.15
C ALA A 202 10.68 -22.23 10.12
N ARG A 203 9.89 -21.30 9.56
CA ARG A 203 10.38 -20.25 8.66
C ARG A 203 11.30 -19.27 9.38
N ILE A 204 10.92 -18.79 10.56
CA ILE A 204 11.76 -17.93 11.41
C ILE A 204 13.07 -18.63 11.75
N GLU A 205 13.01 -19.89 12.21
CA GLU A 205 14.18 -20.71 12.50
C GLU A 205 15.11 -20.82 11.28
N ALA A 206 14.55 -21.06 10.09
CA ALA A 206 15.33 -21.11 8.85
C ALA A 206 16.01 -19.78 8.50
N HIS A 207 15.39 -18.63 8.77
CA HIS A 207 16.01 -17.31 8.58
C HIS A 207 17.09 -17.03 9.64
N THR A 208 16.82 -17.34 10.91
CA THR A 208 17.83 -17.17 11.98
C THR A 208 19.07 -18.05 11.75
N ALA A 209 18.89 -19.28 11.26
CA ALA A 209 20.00 -20.16 10.91
C ALA A 209 20.85 -19.62 9.73
N ALA A 210 20.25 -18.82 8.86
CA ALA A 210 20.93 -18.12 7.77
C ALA A 210 21.46 -16.73 8.17
N GLU A 211 21.42 -16.38 9.46
CA GLU A 211 21.78 -15.06 10.00
C GLU A 211 20.96 -13.90 9.37
N GLU A 212 19.78 -14.20 8.83
CA GLU A 212 18.82 -13.23 8.27
C GLU A 212 17.95 -12.65 9.40
N TRP A 213 18.61 -12.05 10.40
CA TRP A 213 18.01 -11.58 11.66
C TRP A 213 16.86 -10.57 11.46
N LEU A 214 16.99 -9.67 10.48
CA LEU A 214 15.94 -8.69 10.18
C LEU A 214 14.66 -9.37 9.66
N GLU A 215 14.79 -10.34 8.75
CA GLU A 215 13.65 -11.12 8.25
C GLU A 215 13.00 -11.93 9.37
N ALA A 216 13.79 -12.57 10.23
CA ALA A 216 13.27 -13.28 11.40
C ALA A 216 12.48 -12.35 12.34
N SER A 217 13.01 -11.16 12.64
CA SER A 217 12.33 -10.13 13.44
C SER A 217 11.00 -9.71 12.80
N ILE A 218 11.00 -9.45 11.50
CA ILE A 218 9.80 -9.03 10.75
C ILE A 218 8.73 -10.12 10.81
N LEU A 219 9.09 -11.36 10.53
CA LEU A 219 8.15 -12.49 10.52
C LEU A 219 7.53 -12.75 11.89
N ALA A 220 8.35 -12.69 12.95
CA ALA A 220 7.88 -12.82 14.32
C ALA A 220 6.84 -11.74 14.65
N ARG A 221 7.14 -10.48 14.33
CA ARG A 221 6.26 -9.34 14.56
C ARG A 221 4.94 -9.46 13.80
N GLN A 222 5.00 -9.80 12.51
CA GLN A 222 3.80 -9.98 11.68
C GLN A 222 2.88 -11.07 12.24
N PHE A 223 3.45 -12.18 12.70
CA PHE A 223 2.68 -13.26 13.28
C PHE A 223 1.98 -12.80 14.56
N SER A 224 2.71 -12.16 15.47
CA SER A 224 2.17 -11.67 16.74
C SER A 224 1.06 -10.65 16.53
N LEU A 225 1.23 -9.75 15.56
CA LEU A 225 0.26 -8.70 15.23
C LEU A 225 -1.08 -9.26 14.71
N PHE A 226 -1.06 -10.28 13.85
CA PHE A 226 -2.29 -10.81 13.25
C PHE A 226 -2.87 -12.04 13.95
N ASN A 227 -2.16 -12.58 14.95
CA ASN A 227 -2.62 -13.74 15.70
C ASN A 227 -2.54 -13.51 17.21
N PRO A 228 -3.04 -12.38 17.75
CA PRO A 228 -2.86 -12.02 19.16
C PRO A 228 -3.48 -13.02 20.14
N ASP A 229 -4.47 -13.80 19.68
CA ASP A 229 -5.16 -14.81 20.47
C ASP A 229 -4.38 -16.15 20.56
N LEU A 230 -3.37 -16.36 19.71
CA LEU A 230 -2.56 -17.58 19.75
C LEU A 230 -1.49 -17.50 20.85
N PRO A 231 -1.27 -18.58 21.63
CA PRO A 231 -0.23 -18.59 22.66
C PRO A 231 1.17 -18.24 22.14
N GLU A 232 1.50 -18.67 20.92
CA GLU A 232 2.78 -18.45 20.26
C GLU A 232 3.06 -16.98 19.93
N ALA A 233 2.02 -16.14 19.80
CA ALA A 233 2.18 -14.72 19.49
C ALA A 233 2.98 -13.97 20.55
N LYS A 234 2.77 -14.29 21.83
CA LYS A 234 3.49 -13.65 22.95
C LYS A 234 4.97 -14.04 23.00
N GLU A 235 5.26 -15.28 22.67
CA GLU A 235 6.65 -15.77 22.59
C GLU A 235 7.38 -15.09 21.43
N LEU A 236 6.73 -15.03 20.25
CA LEU A 236 7.30 -14.41 19.06
C LEU A 236 7.47 -12.89 19.22
N GLU A 237 6.61 -12.22 19.98
CA GLU A 237 6.74 -10.79 20.29
C GLU A 237 8.03 -10.50 21.06
N VAL A 238 8.41 -11.36 22.01
CA VAL A 238 9.68 -11.22 22.73
C VAL A 238 10.87 -11.46 21.79
N LEU A 239 10.78 -12.48 20.93
CA LEU A 239 11.84 -12.82 19.98
C LEU A 239 12.05 -11.75 18.90
N THR A 240 11.02 -10.98 18.54
CA THR A 240 11.14 -9.84 17.62
C THR A 240 12.24 -8.89 18.06
N GLU A 241 12.24 -8.45 19.32
CA GLU A 241 13.20 -7.48 19.83
C GLU A 241 14.62 -8.08 19.95
N GLU A 242 14.71 -9.36 20.30
CA GLU A 242 15.99 -10.08 20.33
C GLU A 242 16.62 -10.18 18.93
N TYR A 243 15.85 -10.58 17.92
CA TYR A 243 16.33 -10.68 16.54
C TYR A 243 16.69 -9.31 15.95
N LEU A 244 15.93 -8.26 16.26
CA LEU A 244 16.26 -6.90 15.84
C LEU A 244 17.58 -6.42 16.46
N ALA A 245 17.81 -6.70 17.74
CA ALA A 245 19.06 -6.35 18.41
C ALA A 245 20.26 -7.09 17.79
N GLU A 246 20.08 -8.37 17.43
CA GLU A 246 21.12 -9.17 16.78
C GLU A 246 21.46 -8.63 15.39
N TYR A 247 20.45 -8.27 14.59
CA TYR A 247 20.63 -7.58 13.31
C TYR A 247 21.43 -6.28 13.46
N GLN A 248 21.09 -5.44 14.44
CA GLN A 248 21.82 -4.19 14.69
C GLN A 248 23.27 -4.44 15.16
N SER A 249 23.50 -5.53 15.90
CA SER A 249 24.84 -5.95 16.31
C SER A 249 25.68 -6.38 15.10
N ASP A 250 25.12 -7.25 14.26
CA ASP A 250 25.74 -7.75 13.03
C ASP A 250 26.06 -6.61 12.05
N LEU A 251 25.10 -5.72 11.78
CA LEU A 251 25.31 -4.55 10.93
C LEU A 251 26.44 -3.66 11.45
N ARG A 252 26.48 -3.40 12.77
CA ARG A 252 27.58 -2.63 13.39
C ARG A 252 28.92 -3.34 13.25
N SER A 253 28.95 -4.66 13.41
CA SER A 253 30.16 -5.47 13.23
C SER A 253 30.67 -5.41 11.79
N LYS A 254 29.80 -5.66 10.80
CA LYS A 254 30.11 -5.61 9.36
C LYS A 254 30.64 -4.24 8.93
N ILE A 255 30.01 -3.16 9.42
CA ILE A 255 30.46 -1.80 9.16
C ILE A 255 31.80 -1.50 9.84
N ALA A 256 31.98 -1.88 11.11
CA ALA A 256 33.23 -1.65 11.85
C ALA A 256 34.41 -2.42 11.25
N LEU A 257 34.19 -3.67 10.84
CA LEU A 257 35.19 -4.50 10.18
C LEU A 257 35.59 -3.90 8.82
N SER A 258 34.62 -3.38 8.06
CA SER A 258 34.86 -2.70 6.78
C SER A 258 35.64 -1.38 6.97
N ALA A 259 35.38 -0.65 8.06
CA ALA A 259 36.11 0.58 8.41
C ALA A 259 37.57 0.34 8.82
N ILE A 260 37.87 -0.82 9.42
CA ILE A 260 39.23 -1.21 9.81
C ILE A 260 40.01 -1.84 8.64
N GLY A 261 39.31 -2.46 7.68
CA GLY A 261 39.89 -3.18 6.55
C GLY A 261 40.23 -2.35 5.30
N ASN A 262 39.49 -1.28 4.98
CA ASN A 262 39.67 -0.54 3.73
C ASN A 262 39.30 0.95 3.86
N ALA A 263 40.28 1.81 4.12
CA ALA A 263 40.21 3.24 3.78
C ALA A 263 40.21 3.50 2.26
N ILE A 264 40.15 2.47 1.41
CA ILE A 264 40.12 2.56 -0.06
C ILE A 264 39.26 1.40 -0.60
N ALA A 265 38.06 1.70 -1.15
CA ALA A 265 37.38 1.01 -2.27
C ALA A 265 35.84 0.91 -2.13
N GLY A 266 35.14 2.00 -2.42
CA GLY A 266 34.10 1.97 -3.47
C GLY A 266 32.70 1.38 -3.21
N THR A 267 32.39 0.68 -2.12
CA THR A 267 31.06 0.06 -1.95
C THR A 267 30.04 0.88 -1.15
N VAL A 268 30.48 1.80 -0.27
CA VAL A 268 29.59 2.72 0.48
C VAL A 268 29.67 4.17 -0.04
N GLY A 269 30.55 4.42 -1.02
CA GLY A 269 30.77 5.73 -1.62
C GLY A 269 29.79 6.04 -2.75
N PHE A 270 28.51 6.23 -2.45
CA PHE A 270 27.59 6.81 -3.42
C PHE A 270 27.79 8.33 -3.43
N ALA A 271 28.42 8.86 -4.49
CA ALA A 271 28.42 10.29 -4.78
C ALA A 271 27.02 10.69 -5.27
N LEU A 272 26.13 10.94 -4.31
CA LEU A 272 24.71 11.28 -4.46
C LEU A 272 24.51 12.75 -4.89
N THR A 273 25.33 13.28 -5.81
CA THR A 273 25.35 14.72 -6.14
C THR A 273 24.06 15.27 -6.77
N GLY A 274 23.01 14.44 -6.95
CA GLY A 274 21.68 14.86 -7.42
C GLY A 274 20.50 14.02 -6.90
N SER A 275 20.65 13.29 -5.79
CA SER A 275 19.59 12.39 -5.27
C SER A 275 18.82 12.96 -4.06
N LEU A 276 17.74 12.26 -3.66
CA LEU A 276 16.99 12.45 -2.41
C LEU A 276 17.83 12.32 -1.13
N PHE A 277 19.08 11.87 -1.20
CA PHE A 277 19.98 11.78 -0.05
C PHE A 277 21.00 12.94 -0.01
N GLY A 278 21.10 13.73 -1.08
CA GLY A 278 22.06 14.84 -1.20
C GLY A 278 23.52 14.37 -1.27
N PRO A 279 24.50 15.27 -1.46
CA PRO A 279 25.91 14.89 -1.51
C PRO A 279 26.39 14.47 -0.11
N LEU A 280 26.28 13.18 0.22
CA LEU A 280 26.81 12.60 1.45
C LEU A 280 28.25 12.12 1.24
N SER A 281 29.14 12.42 2.19
CA SER A 281 30.43 11.75 2.28
C SER A 281 30.26 10.29 2.69
N ALA A 282 31.23 9.43 2.33
CA ALA A 282 31.21 8.02 2.77
C ALA A 282 31.13 7.88 4.30
N LEU A 283 31.70 8.83 5.06
CA LEU A 283 31.63 8.85 6.52
C LEU A 283 30.21 9.18 7.02
N GLU A 284 29.53 10.14 6.39
CA GLU A 284 28.16 10.51 6.73
C GLU A 284 27.19 9.38 6.40
N THR A 285 27.34 8.74 5.23
CA THR A 285 26.56 7.55 4.85
C THR A 285 26.77 6.42 5.85
N THR A 286 28.02 6.13 6.23
CA THR A 286 28.35 5.09 7.22
C THR A 286 27.73 5.38 8.58
N SER A 287 27.87 6.62 9.07
CA SER A 287 27.28 7.08 10.34
C SER A 287 25.76 6.98 10.32
N MET A 288 25.13 7.29 9.19
CA MET A 288 23.69 7.20 8.99
C MET A 288 23.19 5.74 9.04
N LEU A 289 23.85 4.83 8.32
CA LEU A 289 23.53 3.39 8.34
C LEU A 289 23.65 2.79 9.74
N LEU A 290 24.69 3.18 10.50
CA LEU A 290 24.88 2.76 11.89
C LEU A 290 23.79 3.24 12.85
N ARG A 291 23.11 4.34 12.52
CA ARG A 291 21.99 4.89 13.30
C ARG A 291 20.65 4.25 12.92
N GLY A 292 20.63 3.38 11.91
CA GLY A 292 19.44 2.65 11.48
C GLY A 292 18.52 3.43 10.53
N GLU A 293 17.43 2.79 10.13
CA GLU A 293 16.54 3.29 9.07
C GLU A 293 15.89 4.63 9.40
N SER A 294 15.51 4.87 10.66
CA SER A 294 14.87 6.11 11.07
C SER A 294 15.79 7.32 10.88
N ALA A 295 17.08 7.17 11.20
CA ALA A 295 18.05 8.24 10.99
C ALA A 295 18.28 8.54 9.52
N MET A 296 18.26 7.52 8.67
CA MET A 296 18.33 7.69 7.23
C MET A 296 17.09 8.41 6.70
N GLY A 297 15.89 7.98 7.11
CA GLY A 297 14.63 8.63 6.76
C GLY A 297 14.61 10.12 7.08
N GLU A 298 15.10 10.52 8.26
CA GLU A 298 15.17 11.91 8.69
C GLU A 298 16.12 12.78 7.84
N VAL A 299 17.17 12.18 7.27
CA VAL A 299 18.06 12.89 6.32
C VAL A 299 17.38 12.98 4.95
N SER A 300 16.86 11.86 4.45
CA SER A 300 16.25 11.78 3.12
C SER A 300 15.02 12.68 3.00
N VAL A 301 14.14 12.69 4.01
CA VAL A 301 12.94 13.53 3.98
C VAL A 301 13.28 15.01 3.94
N LYS A 302 14.33 15.46 4.67
CA LYS A 302 14.75 16.88 4.65
C LYS A 302 15.25 17.30 3.29
N GLN A 303 15.91 16.41 2.57
CA GLN A 303 16.40 16.67 1.22
C GLN A 303 15.27 16.59 0.19
N ALA A 304 14.40 15.59 0.30
CA ALA A 304 13.19 15.44 -0.52
C ALA A 304 12.31 16.69 -0.44
N LYS A 305 12.03 17.19 0.77
CA LYS A 305 11.24 18.42 0.98
C LYS A 305 11.83 19.64 0.29
N LYS A 306 13.15 19.70 0.09
CA LYS A 306 13.82 20.81 -0.63
C LYS A 306 13.67 20.70 -2.14
N GLN A 307 13.55 19.49 -2.67
CA GLN A 307 13.55 19.19 -4.10
C GLN A 307 12.15 18.96 -4.68
N LEU A 308 11.16 18.68 -3.84
CA LEU A 308 9.79 18.38 -4.25
C LEU A 308 8.84 19.56 -4.00
N PRO A 309 7.87 19.81 -4.90
CA PRO A 309 6.86 20.83 -4.72
C PRO A 309 5.69 20.23 -3.93
N LEU A 310 5.73 20.45 -2.62
CA LEU A 310 4.77 19.87 -1.69
C LEU A 310 3.49 20.68 -1.65
N ILE A 311 2.36 19.98 -1.56
CA ILE A 311 1.07 20.59 -1.23
C ILE A 311 1.03 20.85 0.28
N GLU A 312 0.78 22.10 0.68
CA GLU A 312 0.68 22.52 2.08
C GLU A 312 -0.76 22.86 2.52
N ASP A 313 -1.76 22.68 1.64
CA ASP A 313 -3.16 22.91 1.97
C ASP A 313 -3.59 21.99 3.14
N PRO A 314 -4.04 22.54 4.28
CA PRO A 314 -4.39 21.73 5.44
C PRO A 314 -5.51 20.73 5.19
N LYS A 315 -6.48 21.02 4.31
CA LYS A 315 -7.56 20.07 4.02
C LYS A 315 -7.03 18.82 3.32
N ILE A 316 -6.13 19.01 2.35
CA ILE A 316 -5.54 17.91 1.59
C ILE A 316 -4.55 17.13 2.47
N THR A 317 -3.69 17.83 3.19
CA THR A 317 -2.66 17.21 4.04
C THR A 317 -3.27 16.50 5.25
N GLU A 318 -4.30 17.06 5.89
CA GLU A 318 -5.05 16.39 6.97
C GLU A 318 -5.77 15.15 6.45
N TYR A 319 -6.44 15.23 5.30
CA TYR A 319 -7.11 14.08 4.68
C TYR A 319 -6.16 12.90 4.48
N VAL A 320 -5.02 13.14 3.83
CA VAL A 320 -4.01 12.09 3.58
C VAL A 320 -3.38 11.61 4.88
N ASN A 321 -3.06 12.51 5.81
CA ASN A 321 -2.46 12.13 7.09
C ASN A 321 -3.44 11.31 7.95
N GLU A 322 -4.73 11.60 7.95
CA GLU A 322 -5.73 10.80 8.69
C GLU A 322 -5.80 9.37 8.17
N ILE A 323 -5.81 9.17 6.85
CA ILE A 323 -5.80 7.83 6.25
C ILE A 323 -4.46 7.14 6.56
N GLY A 324 -3.35 7.84 6.30
CA GLY A 324 -2.00 7.35 6.48
C GLY A 324 -1.72 6.90 7.92
N GLN A 325 -2.02 7.73 8.91
CA GLN A 325 -1.82 7.39 10.32
C GLN A 325 -2.72 6.23 10.76
N LYS A 326 -3.95 6.15 10.23
CA LYS A 326 -4.88 5.04 10.51
C LYS A 326 -4.32 3.71 10.03
N VAL A 327 -3.76 3.66 8.81
CA VAL A 327 -3.11 2.43 8.29
C VAL A 327 -1.77 2.16 8.97
N ALA A 328 -0.96 3.18 9.24
CA ALA A 328 0.32 3.03 9.93
C ALA A 328 0.16 2.46 11.35
N ALA A 329 -0.90 2.82 12.07
CA ALA A 329 -1.20 2.28 13.39
C ALA A 329 -1.46 0.75 13.38
N GLN A 330 -1.76 0.15 12.23
CA GLN A 330 -1.94 -1.29 12.07
C GLN A 330 -0.69 -2.00 11.52
N SER A 331 0.44 -1.30 11.40
CA SER A 331 1.68 -1.82 10.79
C SER A 331 2.61 -2.55 11.77
N GLY A 332 2.34 -2.50 13.07
CA GLY A 332 3.20 -3.07 14.12
C GLY A 332 4.56 -2.39 14.29
N ARG A 333 4.76 -1.18 13.73
CA ARG A 333 6.03 -0.42 13.77
C ARG A 333 5.89 0.91 14.50
N ASP A 334 5.57 0.84 15.78
CA ASP A 334 5.44 2.03 16.65
C ASP A 334 6.78 2.75 16.89
N ASP A 335 7.90 2.10 16.56
CA ASP A 335 9.24 2.69 16.55
C ASP A 335 9.45 3.70 15.40
N LEU A 336 8.60 3.67 14.37
CA LEU A 336 8.70 4.55 13.21
C LEU A 336 7.84 5.80 13.36
N LYS A 337 8.45 6.94 13.04
CA LYS A 337 7.73 8.21 12.95
C LYS A 337 7.19 8.38 11.53
N TYR A 338 5.99 7.84 11.31
CA TYR A 338 5.28 7.95 10.05
C TYR A 338 4.95 9.40 9.69
N GLU A 339 5.30 9.80 8.47
CA GLU A 339 5.06 11.13 7.93
C GLU A 339 4.52 10.99 6.50
N PHE A 340 3.39 11.62 6.22
CA PHE A 340 2.71 11.57 4.93
C PHE A 340 2.79 12.95 4.28
N LEU A 341 3.35 13.01 3.07
CA LEU A 341 3.60 14.24 2.33
C LEU A 341 2.96 14.13 0.95
N VAL A 342 2.29 15.19 0.51
CA VAL A 342 1.62 15.23 -0.80
C VAL A 342 2.46 16.04 -1.77
N ILE A 343 2.76 15.49 -2.94
CA ILE A 343 3.54 16.13 -4.01
C ILE A 343 2.58 16.59 -5.10
N MET A 344 2.79 17.80 -5.64
CA MET A 344 2.05 18.31 -6.79
C MET A 344 2.56 17.67 -8.10
N ASP A 345 2.12 16.44 -8.33
CA ASP A 345 2.43 15.59 -9.48
C ASP A 345 1.16 14.80 -9.86
N ASP A 346 0.80 14.73 -11.13
CA ASP A 346 -0.45 14.09 -11.61
C ASP A 346 -0.33 12.59 -11.84
N SER A 347 0.84 11.99 -11.65
CA SER A 347 0.99 10.55 -11.77
C SER A 347 0.26 9.82 -10.63
N LEU A 348 -0.33 8.67 -10.93
CA LEU A 348 -0.89 7.78 -9.92
C LEU A 348 0.28 7.04 -9.27
N ASN A 349 0.87 7.65 -8.25
CA ASN A 349 2.06 7.13 -7.60
C ASN A 349 2.12 7.51 -6.11
N ALA A 350 2.84 6.70 -5.34
CA ALA A 350 3.30 6.98 -3.99
C ALA A 350 4.60 6.20 -3.76
N PHE A 351 5.43 6.65 -2.81
CA PHE A 351 6.64 5.93 -2.46
C PHE A 351 6.99 6.12 -0.98
N ALA A 352 7.51 5.05 -0.38
CA ALA A 352 8.10 5.08 0.95
C ALA A 352 9.62 5.27 0.91
N LEU A 353 10.13 6.25 1.63
CA LEU A 353 11.52 6.29 2.08
C LEU A 353 11.65 5.57 3.43
N PRO A 354 12.87 5.09 3.78
CA PRO A 354 13.13 4.44 5.06
C PRO A 354 12.66 5.27 6.27
N GLY A 355 12.32 4.61 7.37
CA GLY A 355 11.90 5.30 8.60
C GLY A 355 10.47 5.86 8.57
N GLY A 356 9.60 5.34 7.69
CA GLY A 356 8.18 5.69 7.64
C GLY A 356 7.85 6.99 6.92
N LYS A 357 8.67 7.46 5.99
CA LYS A 357 8.42 8.72 5.27
C LYS A 357 7.75 8.40 3.94
N ILE A 358 6.48 8.74 3.80
CA ILE A 358 5.64 8.33 2.68
C ILE A 358 5.24 9.57 1.89
N PHE A 359 5.49 9.53 0.60
CA PHE A 359 5.12 10.58 -0.34
C PHE A 359 3.99 10.07 -1.24
N VAL A 360 3.03 10.93 -1.51
CA VAL A 360 1.81 10.62 -2.27
C VAL A 360 1.66 11.67 -3.35
N ASN A 361 1.53 11.27 -4.60
CA ASN A 361 1.32 12.23 -5.68
C ASN A 361 -0.14 12.71 -5.67
N ALA A 362 -0.36 13.96 -6.06
CA ALA A 362 -1.70 14.53 -6.22
C ALA A 362 -2.55 13.68 -7.18
N GLY A 363 -1.93 13.12 -8.21
CA GLY A 363 -2.51 12.17 -9.16
C GLY A 363 -3.07 10.93 -8.51
N ALA A 364 -2.47 10.42 -7.43
CA ALA A 364 -3.04 9.30 -6.68
C ALA A 364 -4.41 9.65 -6.10
N ILE A 365 -4.60 10.87 -5.58
CA ILE A 365 -5.88 11.33 -5.05
C ILE A 365 -6.88 11.61 -6.18
N MET A 366 -6.41 12.17 -7.30
CA MET A 366 -7.26 12.50 -8.45
C MET A 366 -7.73 11.26 -9.22
N LYS A 367 -6.93 10.20 -9.28
CA LYS A 367 -7.19 9.05 -10.16
C LYS A 367 -7.87 7.88 -9.43
N THR A 368 -7.79 7.78 -8.10
CA THR A 368 -8.59 6.80 -7.33
C THR A 368 -10.06 7.20 -7.25
N ASP A 369 -10.93 6.21 -7.02
CA ASP A 369 -12.39 6.41 -6.96
C ASP A 369 -12.94 6.39 -5.53
N SER A 370 -12.20 5.79 -4.59
CA SER A 370 -12.59 5.69 -3.19
C SER A 370 -11.44 5.94 -2.21
N GLU A 371 -11.79 6.28 -0.97
CA GLU A 371 -10.81 6.39 0.12
C GLU A 371 -10.15 5.04 0.39
N ALA A 372 -10.87 3.92 0.20
CA ALA A 372 -10.31 2.58 0.38
C ALA A 372 -9.23 2.25 -0.66
N GLU A 373 -9.32 2.75 -1.90
CA GLU A 373 -8.26 2.61 -2.90
C GLU A 373 -7.02 3.42 -2.51
N LEU A 374 -7.19 4.70 -2.14
CA LEU A 374 -6.09 5.53 -1.66
C LEU A 374 -5.47 4.96 -0.37
N ALA A 375 -6.29 4.48 0.57
CA ALA A 375 -5.83 3.78 1.76
C ALA A 375 -5.10 2.48 1.41
N GLY A 376 -5.50 1.80 0.34
CA GLY A 376 -4.81 0.63 -0.20
C GLY A 376 -3.40 0.97 -0.69
N LEU A 377 -3.24 2.06 -1.45
CA LEU A 377 -1.94 2.58 -1.86
C LEU A 377 -1.07 2.90 -0.65
N LEU A 378 -1.61 3.62 0.34
CA LEU A 378 -0.87 3.96 1.56
C LEU A 378 -0.53 2.73 2.40
N ALA A 379 -1.41 1.73 2.48
CA ALA A 379 -1.15 0.50 3.20
C ALA A 379 -0.04 -0.33 2.53
N HIS A 380 0.03 -0.31 1.19
CA HIS A 380 1.13 -0.92 0.43
C HIS A 380 2.47 -0.22 0.74
N GLU A 381 2.53 1.11 0.68
CA GLU A 381 3.74 1.87 1.02
C GLU A 381 4.15 1.76 2.49
N VAL A 382 3.18 1.80 3.42
CA VAL A 382 3.40 1.51 4.85
C VAL A 382 3.98 0.11 5.03
N SER A 383 3.59 -0.85 4.20
CA SER A 383 4.14 -2.21 4.25
C SER A 383 5.60 -2.24 3.81
N HIS A 384 5.99 -1.53 2.76
CA HIS A 384 7.41 -1.39 2.41
C HIS A 384 8.24 -0.79 3.53
N ALA A 385 7.73 0.25 4.19
CA ALA A 385 8.39 0.85 5.35
C ALA A 385 8.45 -0.14 6.52
N ALA A 386 7.35 -0.84 6.81
CA ALA A 386 7.25 -1.71 7.96
C ALA A 386 8.10 -2.98 7.86
N LEU A 387 8.25 -3.49 6.65
CA LEU A 387 9.13 -4.60 6.27
C LEU A 387 10.57 -4.14 6.00
N SER A 388 10.86 -2.86 6.21
CA SER A 388 12.19 -2.27 6.02
C SER A 388 12.76 -2.48 4.61
N HIS A 389 11.93 -2.71 3.59
CA HIS A 389 12.39 -3.07 2.23
C HIS A 389 13.37 -2.03 1.69
N GLY A 390 13.08 -0.73 1.85
CA GLY A 390 14.00 0.32 1.41
C GLY A 390 15.33 0.32 2.17
N PHE A 391 15.33 0.00 3.46
CA PHE A 391 16.56 -0.13 4.23
C PHE A 391 17.36 -1.39 3.86
N GLN A 392 16.68 -2.50 3.57
CA GLN A 392 17.31 -3.72 3.09
C GLN A 392 18.04 -3.47 1.76
N LEU A 393 17.40 -2.79 0.79
CA LEU A 393 18.03 -2.47 -0.49
C LEU A 393 19.31 -1.61 -0.34
N VAL A 394 19.32 -0.69 0.62
CA VAL A 394 20.46 0.19 0.90
C VAL A 394 21.56 -0.51 1.73
N THR A 395 21.26 -1.60 2.42
CA THR A 395 22.24 -2.34 3.24
C THR A 395 22.80 -3.59 2.55
N GLN A 396 22.18 -4.03 1.44
CA GLN A 396 22.66 -5.14 0.63
C GLN A 396 23.86 -4.75 -0.27
N GLU A 397 24.81 -5.67 -0.44
CA GLU A 397 26.08 -5.44 -1.17
C GLU A 397 25.91 -5.12 -2.67
N ASN A 398 24.74 -5.37 -3.27
CA ASN A 398 24.45 -5.14 -4.70
C ASN A 398 23.61 -3.87 -4.96
N LEU A 399 23.96 -2.77 -4.29
CA LEU A 399 23.26 -1.47 -4.38
C LEU A 399 23.04 -0.97 -5.83
N THR A 400 23.94 -1.30 -6.75
CA THR A 400 23.92 -0.81 -8.14
C THR A 400 22.80 -1.38 -9.01
N ALA A 401 22.16 -2.48 -8.61
CA ALA A 401 21.10 -3.12 -9.41
C ALA A 401 19.67 -2.80 -8.94
N ASN A 402 19.49 -2.47 -7.65
CA ASN A 402 18.16 -2.31 -7.03
C ASN A 402 17.67 -0.85 -6.95
N ILE A 403 18.57 0.10 -7.25
CA ILE A 403 18.27 1.52 -7.37
C ILE A 403 18.04 1.79 -8.86
N VAL A 404 16.79 1.93 -9.28
CA VAL A 404 16.45 2.11 -10.69
C VAL A 404 15.89 3.51 -10.91
N SER A 405 16.51 4.18 -11.88
CA SER A 405 16.02 5.31 -12.65
C SER A 405 15.82 6.66 -11.96
N TYR A 406 16.11 7.65 -12.80
CA TYR A 406 16.20 9.07 -12.53
C TYR A 406 14.92 9.71 -13.07
N ILE A 407 14.04 10.20 -12.22
CA ILE A 407 12.89 11.00 -12.71
C ILE A 407 13.30 12.47 -12.67
N PRO A 408 13.51 13.13 -13.84
CA PRO A 408 13.82 14.55 -13.86
C PRO A 408 12.62 15.33 -13.33
N TYR A 409 12.75 15.91 -12.14
CA TYR A 409 11.71 16.75 -11.58
C TYR A 409 12.03 18.22 -11.87
N VAL A 410 11.28 18.80 -12.82
CA VAL A 410 11.18 20.23 -13.18
C VAL A 410 12.46 20.94 -13.71
N GLY A 411 12.38 21.39 -14.97
CA GLY A 411 13.04 22.61 -15.45
C GLY A 411 14.57 22.65 -15.49
N ASN A 412 15.25 21.77 -16.26
CA ASN A 412 16.70 21.81 -16.53
C ASN A 412 17.66 21.85 -15.31
N ALA A 413 17.16 21.93 -14.08
CA ALA A 413 17.89 21.69 -12.86
C ALA A 413 17.87 20.17 -12.63
N ALA A 414 19.05 19.54 -12.65
CA ALA A 414 19.21 18.10 -12.49
C ALA A 414 18.86 17.63 -11.06
N THR A 415 17.59 17.65 -10.67
CA THR A 415 17.08 16.99 -9.48
C THR A 415 16.32 15.74 -9.90
N SER A 416 16.99 14.60 -9.80
CA SER A 416 16.40 13.31 -10.12
C SER A 416 15.90 12.63 -8.86
N LEU A 417 14.64 12.20 -8.86
CA LEU A 417 14.14 11.33 -7.79
C LEU A 417 14.74 9.94 -7.98
N ILE A 418 15.23 9.35 -6.88
CA ILE A 418 15.59 7.94 -6.83
C ILE A 418 14.31 7.18 -6.49
N VAL A 419 13.86 6.32 -7.40
CA VAL A 419 12.83 5.35 -7.11
C VAL A 419 13.48 4.00 -6.80
N MET A 420 12.97 3.31 -5.78
CA MET A 420 13.47 1.99 -5.41
C MET A 420 12.76 0.93 -6.25
N ASN A 421 13.53 -0.02 -6.80
CA ASN A 421 12.96 -1.16 -7.50
C ASN A 421 12.96 -2.36 -6.55
N TYR A 422 11.77 -2.74 -6.10
CA TYR A 422 11.61 -3.84 -5.18
C TYR A 422 11.53 -5.18 -5.94
N SER A 423 12.06 -6.23 -5.31
CA SER A 423 11.94 -7.57 -5.89
C SER A 423 10.47 -8.01 -5.93
N ARG A 424 10.11 -8.92 -6.85
CA ARG A 424 8.78 -9.54 -6.90
C ARG A 424 8.34 -10.16 -5.56
N GLY A 425 9.31 -10.62 -4.75
CA GLY A 425 9.06 -11.14 -3.41
C GLY A 425 8.62 -10.04 -2.44
N MET A 426 9.33 -8.91 -2.45
CA MET A 426 9.02 -7.73 -1.64
C MET A 426 7.66 -7.14 -2.00
N GLU A 427 7.35 -7.01 -3.29
CA GLU A 427 6.03 -6.56 -3.77
C GLU A 427 4.90 -7.43 -3.25
N LYS A 428 5.06 -8.76 -3.34
CA LYS A 428 4.07 -9.71 -2.85
C LYS A 428 3.91 -9.64 -1.33
N GLN A 429 5.01 -9.46 -0.59
CA GLN A 429 4.94 -9.26 0.86
C GLN A 429 4.20 -7.97 1.21
N ALA A 430 4.48 -6.87 0.51
CA ALA A 430 3.81 -5.60 0.71
C ALA A 430 2.32 -5.66 0.37
N ASP A 431 1.91 -6.39 -0.67
CA ASP A 431 0.49 -6.59 -0.98
C ASP A 431 -0.26 -7.38 0.09
N ILE A 432 0.30 -8.50 0.52
CA ILE A 432 -0.33 -9.36 1.53
C ILE A 432 -0.41 -8.61 2.86
N TYR A 433 0.67 -7.93 3.25
CA TYR A 433 0.71 -7.18 4.50
C TYR A 433 -0.19 -5.94 4.45
N GLY A 434 -0.13 -5.19 3.34
CA GLY A 434 -0.94 -4.00 3.10
C GLY A 434 -2.43 -4.31 3.07
N THR A 435 -2.84 -5.40 2.44
CA THR A 435 -4.24 -5.85 2.45
C THR A 435 -4.73 -6.13 3.88
N ARG A 436 -3.90 -6.76 4.72
CA ARG A 436 -4.24 -7.03 6.12
C ARG A 436 -4.30 -5.75 6.97
N ILE A 437 -3.33 -4.85 6.79
CA ILE A 437 -3.32 -3.51 7.40
C ILE A 437 -4.60 -2.76 7.04
N LEU A 438 -4.97 -2.76 5.76
CA LEU A 438 -6.15 -2.07 5.22
C LEU A 438 -7.44 -2.59 5.89
N VAL A 439 -7.60 -3.91 5.95
CA VAL A 439 -8.76 -4.56 6.59
C VAL A 439 -8.82 -4.26 8.09
N ASN A 440 -7.69 -4.36 8.79
CA ASN A 440 -7.61 -4.05 10.22
C ASN A 440 -7.87 -2.57 10.50
N SER A 441 -7.61 -1.70 9.53
CA SER A 441 -7.95 -0.28 9.56
C SER A 441 -9.43 -0.01 9.27
N GLY A 442 -10.24 -1.05 9.02
CA GLY A 442 -11.69 -0.96 8.79
C GLY A 442 -12.11 -0.57 7.37
N TYR A 443 -11.18 -0.52 6.42
CA TYR A 443 -11.47 -0.29 5.00
C TYR A 443 -11.86 -1.59 4.29
N ALA A 444 -12.47 -1.46 3.12
CA ALA A 444 -12.77 -2.58 2.24
C ALA A 444 -11.49 -3.29 1.77
N ALA A 445 -11.46 -4.63 1.90
CA ALA A 445 -10.29 -5.46 1.61
C ALA A 445 -9.76 -5.36 0.17
N ASP A 446 -10.60 -4.93 -0.77
CA ASP A 446 -10.30 -4.83 -2.19
C ASP A 446 -9.64 -3.51 -2.61
N GLY A 447 -9.35 -2.59 -1.68
CA GLY A 447 -8.70 -1.31 -2.01
C GLY A 447 -7.35 -1.47 -2.72
N VAL A 448 -6.43 -2.29 -2.18
CA VAL A 448 -5.14 -2.59 -2.85
C VAL A 448 -5.37 -3.26 -4.20
N ARG A 449 -6.36 -4.15 -4.28
CA ARG A 449 -6.69 -4.88 -5.52
C ARG A 449 -7.22 -3.96 -6.62
N ASN A 450 -8.12 -3.04 -6.28
CA ASN A 450 -8.73 -2.10 -7.22
C ASN A 450 -7.71 -1.10 -7.74
N LEU A 451 -6.80 -0.62 -6.88
CA LEU A 451 -5.64 0.17 -7.28
C LEU A 451 -4.79 -0.54 -8.34
N MET A 452 -4.43 -1.82 -8.11
CA MET A 452 -3.65 -2.60 -9.11
C MET A 452 -4.39 -2.79 -10.42
N LEU A 453 -5.71 -2.97 -10.37
CA LEU A 453 -6.52 -3.07 -11.57
C LEU A 453 -6.51 -1.74 -12.35
N LYS A 454 -6.71 -0.62 -11.67
CA LYS A 454 -6.72 0.70 -12.29
C LYS A 454 -5.39 1.04 -12.97
N LEU A 455 -4.27 0.77 -12.31
CA LEU A 455 -2.93 0.89 -12.90
C LEU A 455 -2.72 -0.01 -14.12
N HIS A 456 -3.37 -1.17 -14.13
CA HIS A 456 -3.31 -2.08 -15.27
C HIS A 456 -4.10 -1.57 -16.47
N GLU A 457 -5.29 -1.03 -16.22
CA GLU A 457 -6.20 -0.51 -17.24
C GLU A 457 -5.62 0.75 -17.86
N SER A 458 -5.09 1.68 -17.05
CA SER A 458 -4.44 2.89 -17.57
C SER A 458 -3.26 2.58 -18.51
N HIS A 459 -2.50 1.51 -18.23
CA HIS A 459 -1.42 1.09 -19.13
C HIS A 459 -1.90 0.48 -20.46
N GLN A 460 -3.11 -0.08 -20.50
CA GLN A 460 -3.67 -0.62 -21.75
C GLN A 460 -4.31 0.44 -22.63
N GLU A 461 -4.82 1.53 -22.05
CA GLU A 461 -5.43 2.63 -22.80
C GLU A 461 -4.36 3.50 -23.51
N ASP A 462 -3.16 3.57 -22.94
CA ASP A 462 -2.01 4.29 -23.51
C ASP A 462 -1.18 3.43 -24.50
N GLU A 463 -1.82 2.70 -25.43
CA GLU A 463 -1.13 1.79 -26.39
C GLU A 463 -0.07 2.49 -27.28
N ASP A 464 -0.16 3.80 -27.48
CA ASP A 464 0.83 4.61 -28.22
C ASP A 464 2.03 5.08 -27.36
N ASN A 465 1.98 4.91 -26.04
CA ASN A 465 3.04 5.31 -25.11
C ASN A 465 3.79 4.06 -24.60
N SER A 466 5.06 3.93 -24.98
CA SER A 466 5.87 2.72 -24.68
C SER A 466 6.32 2.61 -23.22
N GLU A 467 5.97 3.58 -22.36
CA GLU A 467 6.42 3.66 -20.97
C GLU A 467 5.27 3.29 -20.02
N PRO A 468 5.44 2.30 -19.13
CA PRO A 468 4.42 1.94 -18.15
C PRO A 468 4.19 3.09 -17.15
N PRO A 469 2.98 3.21 -16.56
CA PRO A 469 2.71 4.15 -15.47
C PRO A 469 3.84 4.18 -14.44
N GLU A 470 4.17 5.34 -13.90
CA GLU A 470 5.34 5.55 -13.04
C GLU A 470 5.40 4.56 -11.87
N TRP A 471 4.26 4.28 -11.23
CA TRP A 471 4.16 3.27 -10.19
C TRP A 471 4.42 1.85 -10.70
N LEU A 472 3.97 1.48 -11.92
CA LEU A 472 4.30 0.18 -12.53
C LEU A 472 5.77 0.05 -12.96
N SER A 473 6.47 1.17 -13.15
CA SER A 473 7.92 1.20 -13.39
C SER A 473 8.72 0.81 -12.13
N SER A 474 8.22 1.11 -10.93
CA SER A 474 8.81 0.70 -9.65
C SER A 474 8.19 -0.56 -9.04
N HIS A 475 6.95 -0.90 -9.42
CA HIS A 475 6.15 -2.00 -8.87
C HIS A 475 5.52 -2.89 -9.97
N PRO A 476 6.32 -3.60 -10.78
CA PRO A 476 5.81 -4.34 -11.94
C PRO A 476 4.92 -5.53 -11.57
N ASN A 477 3.91 -5.81 -12.42
CA ASN A 477 3.04 -7.03 -12.50
C ASN A 477 1.59 -6.92 -11.97
N SER A 478 0.67 -6.26 -12.67
CA SER A 478 -0.72 -6.10 -12.20
C SER A 478 -1.63 -7.34 -12.31
N LYS A 479 -1.68 -8.06 -13.45
CA LYS A 479 -2.64 -9.19 -13.62
C LYS A 479 -2.43 -10.33 -12.62
N GLU A 480 -1.18 -10.73 -12.37
CA GLU A 480 -0.90 -11.79 -11.40
C GLU A 480 -1.20 -11.33 -9.96
N ARG A 481 -0.90 -10.06 -9.66
CA ARG A 481 -1.19 -9.44 -8.36
C ARG A 481 -2.67 -9.39 -8.07
N VAL A 482 -3.47 -8.89 -9.02
CA VAL A 482 -4.94 -8.88 -8.92
C VAL A 482 -5.45 -10.29 -8.61
N ARG A 483 -5.01 -11.30 -9.37
CA ARG A 483 -5.44 -12.69 -9.18
C ARG A 483 -5.14 -13.23 -7.78
N TYR A 484 -3.91 -13.08 -7.27
CA TYR A 484 -3.61 -13.62 -5.94
C TYR A 484 -4.22 -12.80 -4.81
N MET A 485 -4.47 -11.51 -5.00
CA MET A 485 -5.17 -10.69 -4.00
C MET A 485 -6.64 -11.08 -3.90
N GLU A 486 -7.30 -11.36 -5.03
CA GLU A 486 -8.65 -11.93 -5.03
C GLU A 486 -8.66 -13.29 -4.31
N GLU A 487 -7.70 -14.18 -4.60
CA GLU A 487 -7.51 -15.44 -3.86
C GLU A 487 -7.31 -15.18 -2.35
N LEU A 488 -6.44 -14.23 -1.97
CA LEU A 488 -6.21 -13.86 -0.56
C LEU A 488 -7.49 -13.39 0.12
N ILE A 489 -8.24 -12.49 -0.52
CA ILE A 489 -9.45 -11.88 0.04
C ILE A 489 -10.54 -12.94 0.21
N VAL A 490 -10.76 -13.78 -0.80
CA VAL A 490 -11.80 -14.81 -0.77
C VAL A 490 -11.43 -15.97 0.14
N ASP A 491 -10.24 -16.56 -0.01
CA ASP A 491 -9.81 -17.73 0.77
C ASP A 491 -9.68 -17.41 2.28
N ARG A 492 -9.47 -16.14 2.64
CA ARG A 492 -9.39 -15.67 4.03
C ARG A 492 -10.64 -14.98 4.52
N ASN A 493 -11.69 -14.89 3.71
CA ASN A 493 -12.92 -14.19 4.04
C ASN A 493 -12.64 -12.76 4.55
N LEU A 494 -11.70 -12.06 3.91
CA LEU A 494 -11.43 -10.66 4.21
C LEU A 494 -12.59 -9.81 3.71
N ASN A 495 -13.09 -8.91 4.57
CA ASN A 495 -14.32 -8.21 4.27
C ASN A 495 -14.10 -7.10 3.23
N ARG A 496 -14.41 -7.40 1.96
CA ARG A 496 -14.50 -6.40 0.89
C ARG A 496 -15.80 -5.61 0.88
N PHE A 497 -16.74 -5.88 1.79
CA PHE A 497 -17.99 -5.12 1.94
C PHE A 497 -17.92 -4.28 3.23
N ALA A 498 -16.87 -3.45 3.32
CA ALA A 498 -16.61 -2.53 4.41
C ALA A 498 -16.51 -1.09 3.89
N TYR A 499 -16.03 -0.16 4.72
CA TYR A 499 -15.98 1.26 4.40
C TYR A 499 -15.16 1.56 3.13
N GLU A 500 -15.77 2.25 2.17
CA GLU A 500 -15.15 2.73 0.93
C GLU A 500 -14.70 4.19 1.03
N GLY A 501 -15.46 5.01 1.76
CA GLY A 501 -15.19 6.44 1.95
C GLY A 501 -15.42 7.28 0.70
N ILE A 502 -16.47 7.00 -0.07
CA ILE A 502 -16.75 7.67 -1.35
C ILE A 502 -16.90 9.17 -1.19
N ALA A 503 -17.83 9.63 -0.34
CA ALA A 503 -18.15 11.07 -0.24
C ALA A 503 -16.94 11.92 0.19
N ARG A 504 -16.19 11.45 1.20
CA ARG A 504 -15.01 12.13 1.72
C ARG A 504 -13.88 12.16 0.69
N HIS A 505 -13.70 11.07 -0.06
CA HIS A 505 -12.70 11.00 -1.12
C HIS A 505 -13.02 11.94 -2.28
N GLN A 506 -14.29 12.01 -2.71
CA GLN A 506 -14.69 12.90 -3.81
C GLN A 506 -14.50 14.39 -3.45
N GLU A 507 -14.70 14.78 -2.18
CA GLU A 507 -14.35 16.13 -1.73
C GLU A 507 -12.84 16.40 -1.86
N ALA A 508 -11.99 15.48 -1.38
CA ALA A 508 -10.54 15.61 -1.48
C ALA A 508 -10.06 15.65 -2.95
N LYS A 509 -10.60 14.75 -3.78
CA LYS A 509 -10.34 14.69 -5.22
C LYS A 509 -10.67 16.01 -5.90
N TYR A 510 -11.85 16.58 -5.67
CA TYR A 510 -12.21 17.90 -6.19
C TYR A 510 -11.22 18.99 -5.75
N LEU A 511 -10.86 19.04 -4.47
CA LEU A 511 -9.92 20.04 -3.95
C LEU A 511 -8.55 19.96 -4.62
N VAL A 512 -8.04 18.74 -4.81
CA VAL A 512 -6.75 18.49 -5.47
C VAL A 512 -6.82 18.83 -6.95
N THR A 513 -7.88 18.42 -7.66
CA THR A 513 -8.08 18.74 -9.08
C THR A 513 -8.11 20.24 -9.33
N GLU A 514 -8.78 21.02 -8.48
CA GLU A 514 -8.80 22.48 -8.61
C GLU A 514 -7.43 23.13 -8.34
N GLN A 515 -6.59 22.53 -7.49
CA GLN A 515 -5.22 22.99 -7.33
C GLN A 515 -4.34 22.59 -8.51
N TRP A 516 -4.51 21.37 -9.02
CA TRP A 516 -3.78 20.86 -10.19
C TRP A 516 -4.05 21.74 -11.41
N LYS A 517 -5.30 22.06 -11.74
CA LYS A 517 -5.63 22.97 -12.88
C LYS A 517 -4.88 24.31 -12.82
N LYS A 518 -4.72 24.88 -11.63
CA LYS A 518 -3.96 26.15 -11.45
C LYS A 518 -2.46 25.95 -11.62
N TYR A 519 -1.94 24.85 -11.09
CA TYR A 519 -0.54 24.48 -11.21
C TYR A 519 -0.16 24.13 -12.66
N ASP A 520 -1.03 23.42 -13.36
CA ASP A 520 -0.88 22.98 -14.74
C ASP A 520 -0.83 24.18 -15.71
N LYS A 521 -1.73 25.15 -15.53
CA LYS A 521 -1.64 26.44 -16.22
C LYS A 521 -0.29 27.16 -16.00
N CYS A 522 0.28 27.03 -14.81
CA CYS A 522 1.61 27.56 -14.50
C CYS A 522 2.73 26.84 -15.27
N ILE A 523 2.59 25.52 -15.50
CA ILE A 523 3.48 24.72 -16.35
C ILE A 523 3.36 25.20 -17.80
N GLU A 524 2.14 25.31 -18.32
CA GLU A 524 1.85 25.77 -19.69
C GLU A 524 2.39 27.17 -19.97
N ASP A 525 2.26 28.08 -19.00
CA ASP A 525 2.81 29.44 -19.04
C ASP A 525 4.36 29.47 -18.98
N GLY A 526 5.01 28.32 -18.81
CA GLY A 526 6.48 28.21 -18.68
C GLY A 526 7.03 28.87 -17.42
N LYS A 527 6.20 29.07 -16.39
CA LYS A 527 6.56 29.76 -15.14
C LYS A 527 7.42 28.91 -14.23
N ILE A 528 7.46 27.59 -14.45
CA ILE A 528 8.13 26.65 -13.57
C ILE A 528 9.48 26.24 -14.16
N VAL A 529 10.56 26.87 -13.68
CA VAL A 529 11.94 26.52 -14.03
C VAL A 529 12.67 25.90 -12.85
N THR A 530 12.32 26.28 -11.62
CA THR A 530 12.91 25.75 -10.40
C THR A 530 11.84 25.16 -9.48
N VAL A 531 12.27 24.39 -8.48
CA VAL A 531 11.39 23.90 -7.41
C VAL A 531 10.75 25.06 -6.64
N GLU A 532 11.42 26.21 -6.53
CA GLU A 532 10.86 27.38 -5.86
C GLU A 532 9.73 28.02 -6.68
N ASP A 533 9.86 28.03 -8.00
CA ASP A 533 8.79 28.49 -8.89
C ASP A 533 7.59 27.54 -8.82
N ALA A 534 7.86 26.22 -8.77
CA ALA A 534 6.82 25.22 -8.57
C ALA A 534 6.04 25.46 -7.26
N ARG A 535 6.75 25.73 -6.15
CA ARG A 535 6.10 26.05 -4.86
C ARG A 535 5.24 27.31 -4.93
N LYS A 536 5.65 28.33 -5.68
CA LYS A 536 4.84 29.55 -5.87
C LYS A 536 3.58 29.29 -6.68
N CYS A 537 3.63 28.35 -7.62
CA CYS A 537 2.50 27.95 -8.44
C CYS A 537 1.51 27.02 -7.72
N ILE A 538 1.90 26.39 -6.60
CA ILE A 538 0.98 25.60 -5.78
C ILE A 538 0.07 26.56 -4.99
N PRO A 539 -1.26 26.50 -5.19
CA PRO A 539 -2.18 27.34 -4.45
C PRO A 539 -2.18 26.98 -2.96
N ASN A 540 -1.86 27.94 -2.09
CA ASN A 540 -1.99 27.78 -0.64
C ASN A 540 -3.15 28.63 -0.11
N ARG A 541 -4.27 27.99 0.25
CA ARG A 541 -5.48 28.67 0.73
C ARG A 541 -5.31 29.44 2.05
N ASN A 542 -4.24 29.19 2.78
CA ASN A 542 -3.97 29.84 4.07
C ASN A 542 -2.89 30.92 4.01
N LYS A 543 -2.25 31.13 2.86
CA LYS A 543 -1.37 32.28 2.68
C LYS A 543 -2.25 33.46 2.27
N PRO A 544 -2.27 34.60 3.00
CA PRO A 544 -2.96 35.78 2.50
C PRO A 544 -2.42 36.10 1.11
N GLU A 545 -3.31 36.37 0.15
CA GLU A 545 -2.90 36.88 -1.17
C GLU A 545 -2.00 38.09 -0.91
N GLU A 546 -0.72 37.97 -1.23
CA GLU A 546 0.15 39.13 -1.33
C GLU A 546 -0.38 39.92 -2.53
N THR A 547 -1.19 40.92 -2.24
CA THR A 547 -1.57 41.94 -3.21
C THR A 547 -0.28 42.60 -3.69
N GLU A 548 0.16 42.26 -4.90
CA GLU A 548 1.14 43.02 -5.66
C GLU A 548 0.53 44.39 -6.00
N GLU A 549 0.47 45.28 -5.02
CA GLU A 549 0.48 46.71 -5.25
C GLU A 549 1.83 47.23 -4.74
N GLU A 550 2.84 47.20 -5.62
CA GLU A 550 3.98 48.10 -5.45
C GLU A 550 3.45 49.54 -5.48
N PRO A 551 3.65 50.35 -4.43
CA PRO A 551 3.38 51.77 -4.55
C PRO A 551 4.45 52.37 -5.45
N ASP A 552 4.03 52.83 -6.63
CA ASP A 552 4.80 53.68 -7.52
C ASP A 552 5.17 54.97 -6.77
N LEU A 553 6.32 54.95 -6.12
CA LEU A 553 6.97 56.11 -5.53
C LEU A 553 8.17 56.47 -6.39
N ASN A 554 7.93 56.99 -7.59
CA ASN A 554 8.79 57.98 -8.23
C ASN A 554 8.02 58.78 -9.27
N HIS A 555 7.19 59.72 -8.79
CA HIS A 555 6.91 60.93 -9.56
C HIS A 555 7.47 62.16 -8.84
N GLU A 556 8.32 62.85 -9.60
CA GLU A 556 9.01 64.11 -9.33
C GLU A 556 8.09 65.20 -8.76
N ASP A 557 8.61 65.96 -7.79
CA ASP A 557 8.35 67.41 -7.65
C ASP A 557 9.29 68.06 -6.60
N ASN A 558 10.44 68.55 -7.08
CA ASN A 558 11.15 69.83 -6.77
C ASN A 558 12.67 69.74 -6.94
#